data_AF-X1CT29-F1
#
_entry.id   AF-X1CT29-F1
#
_cell.length_a   1.000
_cell.length_b   1.000
_cell.length_c   1.000
_cell.angle_alpha   90.00
_cell.angle_beta   90.00
_cell.angle_gamma   90.00
#
_symmetry.space_group_name_H-M   'P 1'
#
loop_
_entity.id
_entity.type
_entity.pdbx_description
1 polymer ?
#
loop_
_entity_poly.entity_id
_entity_poly.type
_entity_poly.pdbx_seq_one_letter_code
_entity_poly.pdbx_strand_id
1 'polypeptide(L)'
;KNPLENAYKGIALGSDSFIKGIEKRIKSFGKNREIQETKFEESYKAEDIISKIVEVFKVEKKEIFRKRRGNVYRQLTLYLLKRFTGLPLKEIGGLFDIDYTAVSQAFRRFEKRIKYDKKVLGMKEKTEEALTEKLCQK
;
A
#
# COMPACT_ATOMS: atom_id res chain seq x y z
N LYS A 1 -13.26 14.25 30.62
CA LYS A 1 -13.16 14.22 29.13
C LYS A 1 -11.78 13.67 28.78
N ASN A 2 -11.73 12.52 28.11
CA ASN A 2 -10.52 11.73 27.94
C ASN A 2 -9.65 12.32 26.80
N PRO A 3 -8.36 12.67 27.00
CA PRO A 3 -7.51 13.28 25.98
C PRO A 3 -7.08 12.32 24.85
N LEU A 4 -7.46 11.04 24.93
CA LEU A 4 -6.98 9.97 24.06
C LEU A 4 -7.97 9.57 22.95
N GLU A 5 -9.18 10.12 22.94
CA GLU A 5 -10.19 9.78 21.93
C GLU A 5 -9.87 10.35 20.53
N ASN A 6 -9.00 11.36 20.45
CA ASN A 6 -8.54 11.93 19.18
C ASN A 6 -7.17 11.38 18.72
N ALA A 7 -6.60 10.39 19.43
CA ALA A 7 -5.30 9.80 19.09
C ALA A 7 -5.32 8.92 17.82
N TYR A 8 -6.48 8.73 17.19
CA TYR A 8 -6.56 8.27 15.79
C TYR A 8 -6.01 9.29 14.79
N LYS A 9 -5.81 10.55 15.22
CA LYS A 9 -5.19 11.64 14.44
C LYS A 9 -3.70 11.86 14.77
N GLY A 10 -3.04 10.93 15.47
CA GLY A 10 -1.58 10.98 15.72
C GLY A 10 -0.71 10.59 14.52
N ILE A 11 -1.32 10.15 13.41
CA ILE A 11 -0.65 9.70 12.18
C ILE A 11 -1.16 10.52 10.96
N ALA A 12 -1.69 11.73 11.22
CA ALA A 12 -2.21 12.63 10.22
C ALA A 12 -1.09 13.41 9.51
N LEU A 13 -0.39 12.71 8.61
CA LEU A 13 0.29 13.33 7.46
C LEU A 13 -0.14 12.58 6.19
N GLY A 14 -1.45 12.52 5.96
CA GLY A 14 -2.02 12.59 4.63
C GLY A 14 -2.82 13.88 4.62
N SER A 15 -2.59 14.78 3.68
CA SER A 15 -3.40 16.00 3.56
C SER A 15 -4.88 15.62 3.56
N ASP A 16 -5.77 16.47 4.09
CA ASP A 16 -7.21 16.18 4.06
C ASP A 16 -7.73 15.90 2.63
N SER A 17 -7.01 16.37 1.60
CA SER A 17 -7.22 16.04 0.19
C SER A 17 -6.89 14.59 -0.19
N PHE A 18 -5.92 13.94 0.47
CA PHE A 18 -5.58 12.52 0.31
C PHE A 18 -6.73 11.63 0.79
N ILE A 19 -7.20 11.86 2.02
CA ILE A 19 -8.29 11.07 2.63
C ILE A 19 -9.59 11.31 1.86
N LYS A 20 -9.93 12.56 1.54
CA LYS A 20 -11.10 12.89 0.72
C LYS A 20 -11.02 12.34 -0.71
N GLY A 21 -9.81 12.25 -1.28
CA GLY A 21 -9.59 11.70 -2.62
C GLY A 21 -9.86 10.20 -2.70
N ILE A 22 -9.47 9.45 -1.65
CA ILE A 22 -9.66 8.00 -1.55
C ILE A 22 -11.12 7.67 -1.21
N GLU A 23 -11.72 8.35 -0.22
CA GLU A 23 -13.12 8.13 0.16
C GLU A 23 -14.11 8.41 -0.98
N LYS A 24 -13.88 9.45 -1.78
CA LYS A 24 -14.76 9.84 -2.89
C LYS A 24 -14.71 8.85 -4.06
N ARG A 25 -13.61 8.12 -4.24
CA ARG A 25 -13.37 7.23 -5.39
C ARG A 25 -13.67 5.76 -5.12
N ILE A 26 -13.60 5.32 -3.85
CA ILE A 26 -14.10 3.99 -3.44
C ILE A 26 -15.58 3.81 -3.82
N LYS A 27 -16.38 4.88 -3.80
CA LYS A 27 -17.78 4.85 -4.26
C LYS A 27 -17.95 4.72 -5.77
N SER A 28 -16.88 4.87 -6.56
CA SER A 28 -16.94 4.97 -8.03
C SER A 28 -16.37 3.75 -8.78
N PHE A 29 -15.75 2.78 -8.10
CA PHE A 29 -15.16 1.60 -8.76
C PHE A 29 -16.09 0.39 -8.65
N GLY A 30 -17.00 0.28 -9.62
CA GLY A 30 -17.64 -0.97 -10.01
C GLY A 30 -16.79 -1.69 -11.06
N LYS A 31 -16.67 -3.02 -10.89
CA LYS A 31 -16.22 -4.05 -11.85
C LYS A 31 -15.66 -3.50 -13.17
N ASN A 32 -14.34 -3.60 -13.37
CA ASN A 32 -13.72 -4.05 -14.63
C ASN A 32 -12.22 -3.72 -14.69
N ARG A 33 -11.38 -4.76 -14.61
CA ARG A 33 -10.23 -4.96 -15.50
C ARG A 33 -9.73 -6.39 -15.32
N GLU A 34 -9.75 -7.14 -16.41
CA GLU A 34 -9.08 -8.45 -16.51
C GLU A 34 -7.64 -8.34 -15.99
N ILE A 35 -7.38 -8.93 -14.83
CA ILE A 35 -6.02 -9.24 -14.38
C ILE A 35 -6.06 -10.70 -13.95
N GLN A 36 -5.59 -11.57 -14.84
CA GLN A 36 -5.24 -12.94 -14.51
C GLN A 36 -4.06 -12.91 -13.54
N GLU A 37 -4.32 -13.17 -12.27
CA GLU A 37 -3.98 -14.43 -11.59
C GLU A 37 -4.21 -14.24 -10.08
N THR A 38 -5.28 -14.92 -9.64
CA THR A 38 -5.50 -15.41 -8.28
C THR A 38 -6.08 -14.42 -7.25
N LYS A 39 -7.42 -14.51 -7.13
CA LYS A 39 -8.23 -14.40 -5.90
C LYS A 39 -7.81 -13.35 -4.87
N PHE A 40 -8.15 -12.09 -5.10
CA PHE A 40 -8.49 -11.20 -3.99
C PHE A 40 -9.77 -10.47 -4.37
N GLU A 41 -10.90 -11.07 -3.99
CA GLU A 41 -12.27 -10.53 -4.19
C GLU A 41 -12.56 -9.31 -3.31
N GLU A 42 -11.61 -8.88 -2.48
CA GLU A 42 -11.70 -7.69 -1.65
C GLU A 42 -10.61 -6.67 -2.02
N SER A 43 -11.02 -5.54 -2.59
CA SER A 43 -10.12 -4.41 -2.86
C SER A 43 -9.74 -3.76 -1.52
N TYR A 44 -8.52 -4.02 -1.05
CA TYR A 44 -7.99 -3.38 0.16
C TYR A 44 -7.93 -1.85 -0.04
N LYS A 45 -8.09 -1.08 1.05
CA LYS A 45 -7.77 0.35 1.00
C LYS A 45 -6.26 0.56 1.04
N ALA A 46 -5.79 1.63 0.42
CA ALA A 46 -4.37 1.98 0.45
C ALA A 46 -3.85 2.15 1.88
N GLU A 47 -4.68 2.74 2.75
CA GLU A 47 -4.39 2.93 4.17
C GLU A 47 -4.21 1.61 4.91
N ASP A 48 -4.99 0.58 4.61
CA ASP A 48 -4.88 -0.72 5.25
C ASP A 48 -3.52 -1.36 4.96
N ILE A 49 -3.08 -1.28 3.70
CA ILE A 49 -1.77 -1.79 3.27
C ILE A 49 -0.64 -1.01 3.94
N ILE A 50 -0.68 0.31 3.92
CA ILE A 50 0.34 1.16 4.53
C ILE A 50 0.44 0.89 6.04
N SER A 51 -0.71 0.82 6.71
CA SER A 51 -0.78 0.56 8.16
C SER A 51 -0.24 -0.82 8.50
N LYS A 52 -0.54 -1.82 7.67
CA LYS A 52 -0.04 -3.18 7.88
C LYS A 52 1.48 -3.27 7.74
N ILE A 53 2.08 -2.57 6.79
CA ILE A 53 3.55 -2.50 6.65
C ILE A 53 4.19 -1.84 7.89
N VAL A 54 3.60 -0.74 8.38
CA VAL A 54 4.04 -0.07 9.61
C VAL A 54 4.02 -1.03 10.79
N GLU A 55 2.93 -1.78 10.95
CA GLU A 55 2.74 -2.78 12.01
C GLU A 55 3.74 -3.94 11.91
N VAL A 56 3.84 -4.58 10.73
CA VAL A 56 4.64 -5.79 10.48
C VAL A 56 6.14 -5.54 10.64
N PHE A 57 6.62 -4.36 10.24
CA PHE A 57 8.04 -4.00 10.26
C PHE A 57 8.42 -3.02 11.36
N LYS A 58 7.46 -2.55 12.16
CA LYS A 58 7.67 -1.55 13.22
C LYS A 58 8.43 -0.32 12.71
N VAL A 59 8.09 0.13 11.50
CA VAL A 59 8.70 1.31 10.87
C VAL A 59 7.75 2.50 10.94
N GLU A 60 8.30 3.69 11.01
CA GLU A 60 7.47 4.89 10.92
C GLU A 60 6.86 5.04 9.53
N LYS A 61 5.60 5.50 9.45
CA LYS A 61 4.91 5.77 8.18
C LYS A 61 5.74 6.68 7.26
N LYS A 62 6.47 7.66 7.80
CA LYS A 62 7.35 8.56 7.02
C LYS A 62 8.44 7.79 6.25
N GLU A 63 8.92 6.67 6.77
CA GLU A 63 9.96 5.86 6.10
C GLU A 63 9.41 5.18 4.84
N ILE A 64 8.11 4.90 4.75
CA ILE A 64 7.47 4.39 3.53
C ILE A 64 7.50 5.46 2.42
N PHE A 65 7.27 6.71 2.77
CA PHE A 65 7.19 7.81 1.81
C PHE A 65 8.56 8.44 1.52
N ARG A 66 9.59 8.14 2.30
CA ARG A 66 10.93 8.71 2.14
C ARG A 66 11.54 8.37 0.77
N LYS A 67 11.88 9.42 0.00
CA LYS A 67 12.56 9.31 -1.30
C LYS A 67 14.04 8.95 -1.11
N ARG A 68 14.32 7.66 -0.87
CA ARG A 68 15.69 7.12 -0.71
C ARG A 68 15.93 5.96 -1.67
N ARG A 69 17.08 5.96 -2.35
CA ARG A 69 17.51 4.84 -3.20
C ARG A 69 17.60 3.57 -2.36
N GLY A 70 16.99 2.48 -2.84
CA GLY A 70 16.99 1.20 -2.14
C GLY A 70 15.99 1.08 -0.98
N ASN A 71 15.09 2.06 -0.79
CA ASN A 71 14.03 1.98 0.21
C ASN A 71 13.08 0.82 -0.11
N VAL A 72 13.27 -0.31 0.57
CA VAL A 72 12.50 -1.53 0.37
C VAL A 72 11.04 -1.37 0.80
N TYR A 73 10.76 -0.60 1.86
CA TYR A 73 9.40 -0.38 2.35
C TYR A 73 8.57 0.41 1.34
N ARG A 74 9.17 1.44 0.74
CA ARG A 74 8.54 2.19 -0.37
C ARG A 74 8.25 1.30 -1.57
N GLN A 75 9.22 0.47 -1.97
CA GLN A 75 9.07 -0.42 -3.12
C GLN A 75 8.00 -1.50 -2.87
N LEU A 76 8.00 -2.11 -1.68
CA LEU A 76 7.00 -3.07 -1.24
C LEU A 76 5.60 -2.46 -1.22
N THR A 77 5.47 -1.24 -0.70
CA THR A 77 4.17 -0.55 -0.67
C THR A 77 3.63 -0.29 -2.07
N LEU A 78 4.47 0.22 -2.99
CA LEU A 78 4.08 0.41 -4.40
C LEU A 78 3.65 -0.91 -5.05
N TYR A 79 4.34 -2.01 -4.71
CA TYR A 79 4.01 -3.34 -5.19
C TYR A 79 2.63 -3.81 -4.71
N LEU A 80 2.41 -3.74 -3.39
CA LEU A 80 1.16 -4.20 -2.77
C LEU A 80 -0.04 -3.33 -3.19
N LEU A 81 0.13 -2.01 -3.26
CA LEU A 81 -0.96 -1.12 -3.72
C LEU A 81 -1.44 -1.50 -5.12
N LYS A 82 -0.51 -1.69 -6.06
CA LYS A 82 -0.86 -2.10 -7.43
C LYS A 82 -1.55 -3.47 -7.45
N ARG A 83 -1.15 -4.39 -6.56
CA ARG A 83 -1.66 -5.77 -6.52
C ARG A 83 -3.03 -5.90 -5.83
N PHE A 84 -3.31 -5.07 -4.82
CA PHE A 84 -4.40 -5.33 -3.87
C PHE A 84 -5.47 -4.22 -3.77
N THR A 85 -5.26 -3.02 -4.37
CA THR A 85 -6.17 -1.86 -4.13
C THR A 85 -6.98 -1.39 -5.33
N GLY A 86 -6.83 -2.04 -6.50
CA GLY A 86 -7.49 -1.62 -7.75
C GLY A 86 -7.13 -0.21 -8.24
N LEU A 87 -6.26 0.52 -7.52
CA LEU A 87 -5.93 1.92 -7.82
C LEU A 87 -5.18 2.06 -9.15
N PRO A 88 -5.53 3.05 -9.98
CA PRO A 88 -4.77 3.35 -11.18
C PRO A 88 -3.36 3.84 -10.83
N LEU A 89 -2.37 3.53 -11.67
CA LEU A 89 -0.97 3.89 -11.43
C LEU A 89 -0.74 5.39 -11.23
N LYS A 90 -1.55 6.25 -11.85
CA LYS A 90 -1.52 7.70 -11.66
C LYS A 90 -1.87 8.10 -10.22
N GLU A 91 -2.86 7.44 -9.63
CA GLU A 91 -3.28 7.72 -8.24
C GLU A 91 -2.23 7.20 -7.26
N ILE A 92 -1.72 5.98 -7.47
CA ILE A 92 -0.57 5.46 -6.71
C ILE A 92 0.61 6.43 -6.81
N GLY A 93 0.91 6.95 -8.00
CA GLY A 93 1.95 7.95 -8.22
C GLY A 93 1.74 9.22 -7.41
N GLY A 94 0.50 9.71 -7.36
CA GLY A 94 0.10 10.85 -6.53
C GLY A 94 0.37 10.65 -5.04
N LEU A 95 0.15 9.44 -4.49
CA LEU A 95 0.44 9.15 -3.07
C LEU A 95 1.94 9.28 -2.75
N PHE A 96 2.79 9.04 -3.74
CA PHE A 96 4.24 8.95 -3.59
C PHE A 96 5.00 10.12 -4.23
N ASP A 97 4.28 11.09 -4.78
CA ASP A 97 4.80 12.25 -5.52
C ASP A 97 5.79 11.82 -6.63
N ILE A 98 5.32 10.90 -7.49
CA ILE A 98 6.04 10.35 -8.65
C ILE A 98 5.08 10.09 -9.82
N ASP A 99 5.60 10.10 -11.05
CA ASP A 99 4.81 9.79 -12.24
C ASP A 99 4.40 8.31 -12.34
N TYR A 100 3.32 8.06 -13.09
CA TYR A 100 2.82 6.70 -13.33
C TYR A 100 3.87 5.77 -13.96
N THR A 101 4.77 6.31 -14.79
CA THR A 101 5.90 5.56 -15.39
C THR A 101 6.87 5.10 -14.31
N ALA A 102 7.16 5.94 -13.33
CA ALA A 102 8.01 5.62 -12.20
C ALA A 102 7.39 4.55 -11.31
N VAL A 103 6.08 4.56 -11.09
CA VAL A 103 5.33 3.49 -10.39
C VAL A 103 5.45 2.18 -11.15
N SER A 104 5.18 2.18 -12.46
CA SER A 104 5.27 0.98 -13.32
C SER A 104 6.67 0.36 -13.28
N GLN A 105 7.71 1.19 -13.38
CA GLN A 105 9.10 0.73 -13.32
C GLN A 105 9.51 0.28 -11.91
N ALA A 106 9.03 0.94 -10.85
CA ALA A 106 9.27 0.50 -9.47
C ALA A 106 8.68 -0.89 -9.22
N PHE A 107 7.45 -1.13 -9.68
CA PHE A 107 6.79 -2.43 -9.61
C PHE A 107 7.61 -3.52 -10.32
N ARG A 108 7.95 -3.32 -11.60
CA ARG A 108 8.74 -4.28 -12.39
C ARG A 108 10.11 -4.58 -11.75
N ARG A 109 10.76 -3.56 -11.20
CA ARG A 109 12.05 -3.73 -10.49
C ARG A 109 11.88 -4.55 -9.21
N PHE A 110 10.80 -4.32 -8.47
CA PHE A 110 10.52 -5.08 -7.25
C PHE A 110 10.18 -6.55 -7.57
N GLU A 111 9.39 -6.82 -8.61
CA GLU A 111 9.12 -8.19 -9.09
C GLU A 111 10.38 -8.95 -9.49
N LYS A 112 11.32 -8.28 -10.15
CA LYS A 112 12.62 -8.88 -10.45
C LYS A 112 13.42 -9.13 -9.17
N ARG A 113 13.39 -8.17 -8.23
CA ARG A 113 14.14 -8.24 -6.98
C ARG A 113 13.72 -9.43 -6.10
N ILE A 114 12.42 -9.68 -5.93
CA ILE A 114 11.93 -10.80 -5.11
C ILE A 114 12.35 -12.18 -5.63
N LYS A 115 12.72 -12.32 -6.91
CA LYS A 115 13.20 -13.59 -7.48
C LYS A 115 14.59 -13.98 -6.98
N TYR A 116 15.41 -13.02 -6.56
CA TYR A 116 16.82 -13.26 -6.21
C TYR A 116 17.17 -12.80 -4.78
N ASP A 117 16.41 -11.88 -4.20
CA ASP A 117 16.62 -11.35 -2.85
C ASP A 117 15.64 -12.02 -1.87
N LYS A 118 16.07 -13.13 -1.25
CA LYS A 118 15.26 -13.91 -0.30
C LYS A 118 14.73 -13.08 0.87
N LYS A 119 15.48 -12.06 1.32
CA LYS A 119 15.05 -11.18 2.40
C LYS A 119 13.84 -10.36 1.98
N VAL A 120 13.87 -9.81 0.76
CA VAL A 120 12.76 -9.02 0.22
C VAL A 120 11.55 -9.88 -0.12
N LEU A 121 11.78 -11.12 -0.57
CA LEU A 121 10.71 -12.10 -0.73
C LEU A 121 9.99 -12.37 0.61
N GLY A 122 10.75 -12.67 1.67
CA GLY A 122 10.17 -12.91 2.99
C GLY A 122 9.44 -11.68 3.56
N MET A 123 9.91 -10.46 3.25
CA MET A 123 9.15 -9.23 3.60
C MET A 123 7.80 -9.16 2.88
N LYS A 124 7.76 -9.52 1.60
CA LYS A 124 6.54 -9.57 0.80
C LYS A 124 5.57 -10.62 1.37
N GLU A 125 6.04 -11.84 1.61
CA GLU A 125 5.23 -12.94 2.15
C GLU A 125 4.65 -12.59 3.53
N LYS A 126 5.49 -12.12 4.46
CA LYS A 126 5.06 -11.71 5.81
C LYS A 126 3.97 -10.64 5.78
N THR A 127 4.02 -9.73 4.81
CA THR A 127 3.00 -8.67 4.68
C THR A 127 1.72 -9.21 4.07
N GLU A 128 1.80 -10.09 3.08
CA GLU A 128 0.63 -10.73 2.44
C GLU A 128 -0.11 -11.66 3.42
N GLU A 129 0.62 -12.43 4.22
CA GLU A 129 0.06 -13.24 5.30
C GLU A 129 -0.73 -12.36 6.28
N ALA A 130 -0.09 -11.29 6.76
CA ALA A 130 -0.71 -10.39 7.73
C ALA A 130 -1.86 -9.54 7.16
N LEU A 131 -1.95 -9.40 5.82
CA LEU A 131 -3.13 -8.83 5.15
C LEU A 131 -4.26 -9.85 5.08
N THR A 132 -3.95 -11.12 4.81
CA THR A 132 -4.93 -12.21 4.68
C THR A 132 -5.53 -12.61 6.03
N GLU A 133 -4.77 -12.57 7.12
CA GLU A 133 -5.26 -12.88 8.49
C GLU A 133 -6.44 -11.99 8.93
N LYS A 134 -6.57 -10.78 8.38
CA LYS A 134 -7.69 -9.87 8.64
C LYS A 134 -9.03 -10.37 8.05
N LEU A 135 -9.01 -11.27 7.07
CA LEU A 135 -10.21 -11.83 6.42
C LEU A 135 -10.87 -12.95 7.24
N CYS A 136 -10.14 -13.60 8.15
CA CYS A 136 -10.66 -14.70 8.98
C CYS A 136 -11.26 -14.26 10.33
N GLN A 137 -11.30 -12.96 10.64
CA GLN A 137 -11.86 -12.43 11.88
C GLN A 137 -13.17 -11.64 11.69
N LYS A 138 -13.76 -11.70 10.50
CA LYS A 138 -15.09 -11.17 10.21
C LYS A 138 -16.09 -12.32 10.07
#